data_AF-A0A5D4TXJ5-F1
#
_entry.id   AF-A0A5D4TXJ5-F1
#
_cell.length_a   1.000
_cell.length_b   1.000
_cell.length_c   1.000
_cell.angle_alpha   90.00
_cell.angle_beta   90.00
_cell.angle_gamma   90.00
#
_symmetry.space_group_name_H-M   'P 1'
#
loop_
_entity.id
_entity.type
_entity.pdbx_description
1 polymer ?
#
loop_
_entity_poly.entity_id
_entity_poly.type
_entity_poly.pdbx_seq_one_letter_code
_entity_poly.pdbx_strand_id
1 'polypeptide(L)' 'MSFSHISNYSSIEEASKDVLELISKFVDVNTFFVAKNDKKNVDIIQSFNREDAVLEAGFKTFYRDSY' A
#
# COMPACT_ATOMS: atom_id res chain seq x y z
N MET A 1 -4.64 -25.49 -5.78
CA MET A 1 -4.39 -24.65 -4.60
C MET A 1 -5.71 -23.98 -4.24
N SER A 2 -6.25 -24.31 -3.08
CA SER A 2 -7.50 -23.72 -2.59
C SER A 2 -7.22 -22.29 -2.15
N PHE A 3 -7.91 -21.30 -2.72
CA PHE A 3 -7.93 -19.93 -2.20
C PHE A 3 -8.83 -19.92 -0.96
N SER A 4 -8.39 -20.58 0.11
CA SER A 4 -9.14 -20.69 1.35
C SER A 4 -8.87 -19.47 2.23
N HIS A 5 -9.99 -18.87 2.67
CA HIS A 5 -10.17 -17.69 3.52
C HIS A 5 -10.21 -16.35 2.78
N ILE A 6 -11.44 -15.89 2.51
CA ILE A 6 -11.73 -14.46 2.56
C ILE A 6 -11.45 -14.08 4.01
N SER A 7 -10.25 -13.55 4.28
CA SER A 7 -9.94 -12.93 5.56
C SER A 7 -10.96 -11.80 5.75
N ASN A 8 -11.76 -11.87 6.82
CA ASN A 8 -12.58 -10.74 7.22
C ASN A 8 -11.64 -9.65 7.75
N TYR A 9 -11.11 -8.83 6.84
CA TYR A 9 -10.29 -7.70 7.20
C TYR A 9 -11.14 -6.67 7.94
N SER A 10 -10.64 -6.25 9.11
CA SER A 10 -11.32 -5.26 9.95
C SER A 10 -11.08 -3.83 9.44
N SER A 11 -10.06 -3.63 8.61
CA SER A 11 -9.79 -2.36 7.95
C SER A 11 -9.06 -2.54 6.61
N ILE A 12 -9.04 -1.47 5.80
CA ILE A 12 -8.32 -1.45 4.52
C ILE A 12 -6.80 -1.53 4.71
N GLU A 13 -6.28 -1.03 5.84
CA GLU A 13 -4.86 -1.13 6.22
C GLU A 13 -4.47 -2.59 6.40
N GLU A 14 -5.28 -3.36 7.12
CA GLU A 14 -5.06 -4.80 7.33
C GLU A 14 -5.06 -5.55 6.00
N ALA A 15 -6.07 -5.31 5.16
CA ALA A 15 -6.16 -5.92 3.82
C ALA A 15 -4.96 -5.55 2.93
N SER A 16 -4.54 -4.28 2.96
CA SER A 16 -3.45 -3.79 2.11
C SER A 16 -2.11 -4.42 2.44
N LYS A 17 -1.87 -4.75 3.71
CA LYS A 17 -0.63 -5.36 4.17
C LYS A 17 -0.42 -6.74 3.55
N ASP A 18 -1.43 -7.60 3.61
CA ASP A 18 -1.37 -8.96 3.05
C ASP A 18 -1.19 -8.94 1.53
N VAL A 19 -1.91 -8.04 0.83
CA VAL A 19 -1.79 -7.89 -0.62
C VAL A 19 -0.41 -7.39 -1.01
N LEU A 20 0.13 -6.39 -0.31
CA LEU A 20 1.49 -5.89 -0.57
C LEU A 20 2.56 -6.95 -0.31
N GLU A 21 2.42 -7.74 0.76
CA GLU A 21 3.33 -8.85 1.06
C GLU A 21 3.25 -9.97 0.01
N LEU A 22 2.06 -10.24 -0.52
CA LEU A 22 1.88 -11.21 -1.59
C LEU A 22 2.55 -10.72 -2.88
N ILE A 23 2.24 -9.48 -3.30
CA ILE A 23 2.75 -8.92 -4.55
C ILE A 23 4.29 -8.79 -4.52
N SER A 24 4.87 -8.40 -3.38
CA SER A 24 6.32 -8.22 -3.25
C SER A 24 7.13 -9.49 -3.52
N LYS A 25 6.52 -10.67 -3.34
CA LYS A 25 7.13 -11.99 -3.61
C LYS A 25 7.18 -12.34 -5.10
N PHE A 26 6.31 -11.75 -5.92
CA PHE A 26 6.16 -12.11 -7.34
C PHE A 26 6.60 -11.01 -8.30
N VAL A 27 6.66 -9.76 -7.84
CA VAL A 27 6.99 -8.61 -8.70
C VAL A 27 8.31 -8.00 -8.28
N ASP A 28 9.24 -7.90 -9.22
CA ASP A 28 10.55 -7.32 -9.02
C ASP A 28 10.53 -5.80 -9.22
N VAL A 29 10.03 -5.08 -8.22
CA VAL A 29 10.15 -3.62 -8.16
C VAL A 29 10.55 -3.19 -6.75
N ASN A 30 11.14 -2.00 -6.66
CA ASN A 30 11.57 -1.46 -5.37
C ASN A 30 10.41 -1.07 -4.47
N THR A 31 9.44 -0.31 -4.98
CA THR A 31 8.41 0.34 -4.13
C THR A 31 6.99 0.10 -4.62
N PHE A 32 6.12 -0.30 -3.69
CA PHE A 32 4.67 -0.29 -3.84
C PHE A 32 4.03 0.38 -2.65
N PHE A 33 2.93 1.08 -2.84
CA PHE A 33 2.20 1.68 -1.73
C PHE A 33 0.71 1.73 -2.01
N VAL A 34 -0.07 1.81 -0.93
CA VAL A 34 -1.51 2.08 -0.99
C VAL A 34 -1.74 3.48 -0.46
N ALA A 35 -2.44 4.29 -1.25
CA ALA A 35 -2.79 5.65 -0.90
C ALA A 35 -4.31 5.81 -0.75
N LYS A 36 -4.75 6.46 0.33
CA LYS A 36 -6.11 6.99 0.43
C LYS A 36 -6.12 8.38 -0.19
N ASN A 37 -7.04 8.59 -1.13
CA ASN A 37 -7.18 9.85 -1.84
C ASN A 37 -8.64 10.31 -1.79
N ASP A 38 -8.87 11.49 -1.23
CA ASP A 38 -10.20 12.10 -1.09
C ASP A 38 -10.39 13.33 -1.99
N LYS A 39 -9.52 13.50 -3.01
CA LYS A 39 -9.39 14.68 -3.88
C LYS A 39 -8.94 15.97 -3.18
N LYS A 40 -8.59 15.92 -1.89
CA LYS A 40 -7.98 17.03 -1.15
C LYS A 40 -6.59 16.66 -0.67
N ASN A 41 -6.46 15.47 -0.08
CA ASN A 41 -5.24 14.91 0.46
C ASN A 41 -4.98 13.54 -0.16
N VAL A 42 -3.70 13.18 -0.20
CA VAL A 42 -3.23 11.83 -0.46
C VAL A 42 -2.43 11.38 0.74
N ASP A 43 -2.94 10.37 1.41
CA ASP A 43 -2.32 9.75 2.58
C ASP A 43 -1.81 8.37 2.19
N ILE A 44 -0.50 8.18 2.26
CA ILE A 44 0.13 6.88 2.06
C ILE A 44 -0.12 6.05 3.31
N ILE A 45 -1.03 5.10 3.24
CA ILE A 45 -1.44 4.32 4.41
C ILE A 45 -0.56 3.09 4.62
N GLN A 46 0.07 2.59 3.56
CA GLN A 46 0.98 1.46 3.63
C GLN A 46 1.99 1.56 2.48
N SER A 47 3.24 1.24 2.75
CA SER A 47 4.32 1.21 1.77
C SER A 47 5.17 -0.04 1.95
N PHE A 48 5.54 -0.68 0.85
CA PHE A 48 6.60 -1.67 0.76
C PHE A 48 7.76 -1.03 -0.01
N ASN A 49 8.96 -1.10 0.54
CA ASN A 49 10.21 -0.72 -0.11
C ASN A 49 11.18 -1.89 0.05
N ARG A 50 11.73 -2.41 -1.04
CA ARG A 50 12.61 -3.60 -1.02
C ARG A 50 14.04 -3.24 -0.62
N GLU A 51 14.61 -2.25 -1.28
CA GLU A 51 15.99 -1.82 -1.08
C GLU A 51 16.00 -0.44 -0.43
N ASP A 52 15.77 0.60 -1.23
CA ASP A 52 15.76 1.99 -0.77
C ASP A 52 14.36 2.45 -0.36
N ALA A 53 14.27 3.16 0.76
CA ALA A 53 13.05 3.81 1.21
C ALA A 53 12.74 5.02 0.32
N VAL A 54 11.94 4.79 -0.73
CA VAL A 54 11.48 5.85 -1.65
C VAL A 54 10.29 6.61 -1.05
N LEU A 55 9.39 5.89 -0.37
CA LEU A 55 8.18 6.47 0.20
C LEU A 55 7.79 5.74 1.49
N GLU A 56 7.51 6.49 2.55
CA GLU A 56 7.13 5.94 3.85
C GLU A 56 5.61 5.96 4.07
N ALA A 57 5.11 4.95 4.78
CA ALA A 57 3.76 4.98 5.32
C ALA A 57 3.61 6.16 6.29
N GLY A 58 2.47 6.83 6.23
CA GLY A 58 2.21 8.08 6.95
C GLY A 58 2.64 9.33 6.19
N PHE A 59 3.30 9.22 5.03
CA PHE A 59 3.50 10.36 4.15
C PHE A 59 2.16 10.94 3.71
N LYS A 60 2.05 12.27 3.76
CA LYS A 60 0.84 13.01 3.38
C LYS A 60 1.22 14.15 2.46
N THR A 61 0.42 14.32 1.41
CA THR A 61 0.53 15.47 0.51
C THR A 61 -0.85 15.96 0.09
N PHE A 62 -0.94 17.17 -0.45
CA PHE A 62 -2.18 17.62 -1.07
C PHE A 62 -2.40 16.89 -2.39
N TYR A 63 -3.67 16.65 -2.74
CA TYR A 63 -4.04 16.03 -4.00
C TYR A 63 -3.51 16.78 -5.23
N ARG A 64 -3.47 18.11 -5.16
CA ARG A 64 -2.91 18.94 -6.24
C ARG A 64 -1.41 18.74 -6.46
N ASP A 65 -0.71 18.28 -5.43
CA ASP A 65 0.73 18.08 -5.40
C ASP A 65 1.08 16.59 -5.57
N SER A 66 0.06 15.71 -5.66
CA SER A 66 0.21 14.29 -5.97
C SER A 66 0.00 14.07 -7.48
N TYR A 67 1.04 14.35 -8.28
CA TYR A 67 1.09 14.05 -9.72
C TYR A 67 2.50 13.64 -10.13
#